data_AF-W4GN44-F1
#
_entry.id   AF-W4GN44-F1
#
_cell.length_a   1.000
_cell.length_b   1.000
_cell.length_c   1.000
_cell.angle_alpha   90.00
_cell.angle_beta   90.00
_cell.angle_gamma   90.00
#
_symmetry.space_group_name_H-M   'P 1'
#
loop_
_entity.id
_entity.type
_entity.pdbx_description
1 polymer ?
#
loop_
_entity_poly.entity_id
_entity_poly.type
_entity_poly.pdbx_seq_one_letter_code
_entity_poly.pdbx_strand_id
1 'polypeptide(L)'
;MRGDEDDDDVEQGVVHAEIPTTFRELRACMICSLVKTYSQFYESGCDNCGFLNMQDNRTRVTDCTTAYFEGMIAMMQPKESWVAKWRRIGKFVPGIYAVAVTGELNDSIKKFLEERNISYCVS
;
A
#
# COMPACT_ATOMS: atom_id res chain seq x y z
N MET A 1 -46.96 9.83 -14.74
CA MET A 1 -45.66 10.46 -14.45
C MET A 1 -44.86 9.40 -13.72
N ARG A 2 -43.85 8.83 -14.38
CA ARG A 2 -42.98 7.80 -13.79
C ARG A 2 -42.09 8.53 -12.80
N GLY A 3 -42.09 8.06 -11.54
CA GLY A 3 -41.19 8.58 -10.52
C GLY A 3 -39.77 8.32 -10.98
N ASP A 4 -38.97 9.38 -10.98
CA ASP A 4 -37.53 9.29 -11.07
C ASP A 4 -37.09 8.43 -9.87
N GLU A 5 -36.59 7.24 -10.17
CA GLU A 5 -35.93 6.37 -9.21
C GLU A 5 -34.64 7.10 -8.83
N ASP A 6 -34.67 7.82 -7.71
CA ASP A 6 -33.48 8.35 -7.06
C ASP A 6 -32.57 7.14 -6.75
N ASP A 7 -31.61 6.92 -7.65
CA ASP A 7 -30.48 6.02 -7.51
C ASP A 7 -29.59 6.61 -6.39
N ASP A 8 -30.01 6.40 -5.14
CA ASP A 8 -29.19 6.60 -3.95
C ASP A 8 -28.08 5.54 -3.95
N ASP A 9 -27.09 5.71 -4.83
CA ASP A 9 -25.82 5.02 -4.78
C ASP A 9 -25.15 5.39 -3.45
N VAL A 10 -25.33 4.53 -2.45
CA VAL A 10 -24.70 4.64 -1.14
C VAL A 10 -23.18 4.67 -1.34
N GLU A 11 -22.59 5.86 -1.24
CA GLU A 11 -21.14 6.07 -1.18
C GLU A 11 -20.59 5.26 0.02
N GLN A 12 -20.22 4.00 -0.24
CA GLN A 12 -19.45 3.22 0.72
C GLN A 12 -18.12 3.95 0.91
N GLY A 13 -17.99 4.63 2.05
CA GLY A 13 -16.85 5.48 2.38
C GLY A 13 -15.54 4.81 1.98
N VAL A 14 -14.87 5.39 0.99
CA VAL A 14 -13.62 4.85 0.45
C VAL A 14 -12.56 4.95 1.55
N VAL A 15 -12.03 3.83 2.00
CA VAL A 15 -10.91 3.82 2.96
C VAL A 15 -9.66 4.26 2.20
N HIS A 16 -9.05 5.37 2.61
CA HIS A 16 -7.82 5.91 2.04
C HIS A 16 -6.62 5.54 2.89
N ALA A 17 -5.48 5.26 2.26
CA ALA A 17 -4.21 5.19 2.96
C ALA A 17 -3.80 6.57 3.47
N GLU A 18 -3.10 6.56 4.60
CA GLU A 18 -2.50 7.76 5.16
C GLU A 18 -1.43 8.36 4.21
N ILE A 19 -1.53 9.65 3.91
CA ILE A 19 -0.63 10.35 2.99
C ILE A 19 0.68 10.73 3.71
N PRO A 20 1.86 10.59 3.06
CA PRO A 20 3.12 11.06 3.64
C PRO A 20 3.05 12.53 4.07
N THR A 21 3.30 12.79 5.35
CA THR A 21 3.28 14.15 5.93
C THR A 21 4.51 14.97 5.56
N THR A 22 5.59 14.31 5.12
CA THR A 22 6.85 14.93 4.73
C THR A 22 7.56 14.07 3.68
N PHE A 23 8.45 14.67 2.91
CA PHE A 23 9.35 13.97 1.99
C PHE A 23 10.61 13.40 2.68
N ARG A 24 10.76 13.61 3.99
CA ARG A 24 11.86 13.04 4.77
C ARG A 24 11.53 11.62 5.22
N GLU A 25 12.54 10.76 5.18
CA GLU A 25 12.43 9.36 5.66
C GLU A 25 11.27 8.59 5.02
N LEU A 26 11.00 8.86 3.73
CA LEU A 26 10.04 8.10 2.96
C LEU A 26 10.53 6.67 2.77
N ARG A 27 9.59 5.74 2.88
CA ARG A 27 9.82 4.33 2.62
C ARG A 27 8.69 3.77 1.79
N ALA A 28 9.00 2.78 0.97
CA ALA A 28 8.01 2.01 0.24
C ALA A 28 7.87 0.63 0.87
N CYS A 29 6.63 0.14 1.02
CA CYS A 29 6.36 -1.24 1.40
C CYS A 29 6.81 -2.18 0.28
N MET A 30 7.66 -3.16 0.58
CA MET A 30 8.19 -4.11 -0.41
C MET A 30 7.14 -5.11 -0.94
N ILE A 31 5.93 -5.13 -0.38
CA ILE A 31 4.82 -6.00 -0.82
C ILE A 31 3.84 -5.26 -1.73
N CYS A 32 3.32 -4.11 -1.27
CA CYS A 32 2.26 -3.38 -1.97
C CYS A 32 2.73 -2.09 -2.64
N SER A 33 3.99 -1.69 -2.47
CA SER A 33 4.58 -0.43 -2.96
C SER A 33 3.99 0.84 -2.34
N LEU A 34 3.15 0.76 -1.31
CA LEU A 34 2.63 1.94 -0.61
C LEU A 34 3.79 2.75 0.00
N VAL A 35 3.76 4.07 -0.18
CA VAL A 35 4.77 5.01 0.30
C VAL A 35 4.22 5.80 1.48
N LYS A 36 4.91 5.73 2.61
CA LYS A 36 4.64 6.50 3.84
C LYS A 36 5.96 6.90 4.48
N THR A 37 5.94 7.78 5.47
CA THR A 37 7.13 8.03 6.29
C THR A 37 7.41 6.83 7.20
N TYR A 38 8.66 6.69 7.65
CA TYR A 38 9.02 5.66 8.64
C TYR A 38 8.12 5.73 9.88
N SER A 39 7.88 6.92 10.41
CA SER A 39 7.02 7.12 11.60
C SER A 39 5.60 6.66 11.35
N GLN A 40 5.01 6.95 10.19
CA GLN A 40 3.66 6.51 9.87
C GLN A 40 3.56 4.97 9.75
N PHE A 41 4.56 4.30 9.18
CA PHE A 41 4.59 2.83 9.21
C PHE A 41 4.71 2.26 10.62
N TYR A 42 5.43 2.95 11.50
CA TYR A 42 5.55 2.55 12.90
C TYR A 42 4.27 2.79 13.70
N GLU A 43 3.56 3.89 13.46
CA GLU A 43 2.36 4.32 14.20
C GLU A 43 1.08 3.60 13.75
N SER A 44 0.87 3.48 12.44
CA SER A 44 -0.38 2.95 11.85
C SER A 44 -0.16 1.69 10.99
N GLY A 45 1.08 1.29 10.74
CA GLY A 45 1.38 0.16 9.88
C GLY A 45 1.14 0.46 8.41
N CYS A 46 0.97 -0.61 7.62
CA CYS A 46 0.65 -0.52 6.21
C CYS A 46 -0.83 -0.81 5.98
N ASP A 47 -1.52 0.15 5.37
CA ASP A 47 -2.96 0.12 5.10
C ASP A 47 -3.40 -1.07 4.23
N ASN A 48 -2.50 -1.57 3.36
CA ASN A 48 -2.76 -2.72 2.50
C ASN A 48 -2.25 -4.06 3.07
N CYS A 49 -1.32 -4.01 4.02
CA CYS A 49 -0.56 -5.17 4.47
C CYS A 49 -0.59 -5.31 5.98
N GLY A 50 -1.79 -5.22 6.58
CA GLY A 50 -1.99 -5.35 8.02
C GLY A 50 -1.37 -6.63 8.62
N PHE A 51 -1.33 -7.72 7.84
CA PHE A 51 -0.70 -8.99 8.24
C PHE A 51 0.81 -8.91 8.53
N LEU A 52 1.50 -7.84 8.10
CA LEU A 52 2.92 -7.66 8.38
C LEU A 52 3.18 -7.20 9.83
N ASN A 53 2.14 -6.75 10.55
CA ASN A 53 2.21 -6.33 11.96
C ASN A 53 3.38 -5.36 12.23
N MET A 54 3.45 -4.29 11.44
CA MET A 54 4.49 -3.26 11.55
C MET A 54 4.26 -2.26 12.68
N GLN A 55 3.02 -2.10 13.12
CA GLN A 55 2.66 -1.16 14.18
C GLN A 55 3.43 -1.48 15.47
N ASP A 56 3.99 -0.45 16.08
CA ASP A 56 4.83 -0.52 17.29
C ASP A 56 6.08 -1.41 17.16
N ASN A 57 6.43 -1.87 15.96
CA ASN A 57 7.55 -2.78 15.71
C ASN A 57 8.56 -2.22 14.69
N ARG A 58 9.56 -1.50 15.21
CA ARG A 58 10.63 -0.85 14.43
C ARG A 58 11.42 -1.80 13.53
N THR A 59 11.67 -3.02 14.02
CA THR A 59 12.37 -4.05 13.26
C THR A 59 11.52 -4.49 12.08
N ARG A 60 10.22 -4.74 12.31
CA ARG A 60 9.30 -5.10 11.22
C ARG A 60 9.17 -4.01 10.18
N VAL A 61 9.09 -2.74 10.58
CA VAL A 61 9.07 -1.62 9.62
C VAL A 61 10.31 -1.67 8.73
N THR A 62 11.49 -1.79 9.33
CA THR A 62 12.76 -1.84 8.58
C THR A 62 12.83 -3.05 7.65
N ASP A 63 12.37 -4.21 8.09
CA ASP A 63 12.45 -5.45 7.31
C ASP A 63 11.40 -5.55 6.19
N CYS A 64 10.29 -4.82 6.28
CA CYS A 64 9.20 -4.85 5.30
C CYS A 64 9.21 -3.69 4.30
N THR A 65 10.02 -2.66 4.57
CA THR A 65 10.01 -1.42 3.82
C THR A 65 11.42 -1.01 3.44
N THR A 66 11.56 -0.27 2.35
CA THR A 66 12.86 0.20 1.84
C THR A 66 12.81 1.70 1.60
N ALA A 67 13.92 2.38 1.82
CA ALA A 67 14.10 3.78 1.39
C ALA A 67 14.48 3.88 -0.10
N TYR A 68 14.85 2.75 -0.72
CA TYR A 68 15.27 2.69 -2.11
C TYR A 68 14.06 2.35 -2.99
N PHE A 69 13.41 3.39 -3.50
CA PHE A 69 12.30 3.28 -4.44
C PHE A 69 12.38 4.41 -5.47
N GLU A 70 11.77 4.20 -6.63
CA GLU A 70 11.79 5.17 -7.72
C GLU A 70 10.37 5.57 -8.10
N GLY A 71 10.18 6.87 -8.36
CA GLY A 71 8.90 7.45 -8.76
C GLY A 71 7.81 7.37 -7.69
N MET A 72 6.80 8.22 -7.82
CA MET A 72 5.61 8.18 -6.98
C MET A 72 4.36 8.33 -7.83
N ILE A 73 3.32 7.59 -7.48
CA ILE A 73 2.01 7.57 -8.10
C ILE A 73 1.00 7.94 -7.03
N ALA A 74 0.32 9.08 -7.20
CA ALA A 74 -0.85 9.41 -6.40
C ALA A 74 -2.06 8.67 -6.96
N MET A 75 -2.40 7.53 -6.37
CA MET A 75 -3.49 6.68 -6.81
C MET A 75 -4.79 7.08 -6.13
N MET A 76 -5.73 7.65 -6.87
CA MET A 76 -7.03 8.10 -6.34
C MET A 76 -8.14 7.08 -6.59
N GLN A 77 -8.17 6.45 -7.77
CA GLN A 77 -9.22 5.49 -8.16
C GLN A 77 -8.58 4.18 -8.67
N PRO A 78 -8.11 3.30 -7.76
CA PRO A 78 -7.39 2.08 -8.10
C PRO A 78 -8.16 1.12 -9.02
N LYS A 79 -9.48 1.03 -8.88
CA LYS A 79 -10.33 0.09 -9.63
C LYS A 79 -10.49 0.46 -11.10
N GLU A 80 -10.41 1.75 -11.43
CA GLU A 80 -10.66 2.29 -12.77
C GLU A 80 -9.37 2.68 -13.51
N SER A 81 -8.27 2.87 -12.77
CA SER A 81 -7.01 3.35 -13.32
C SER A 81 -6.26 2.27 -14.12
N TRP A 82 -5.96 2.57 -15.39
CA TRP A 82 -5.05 1.73 -16.19
C TRP A 82 -3.66 1.61 -15.54
N VAL A 83 -3.15 2.69 -14.92
CA VAL A 83 -1.87 2.67 -14.20
C VAL A 83 -1.93 1.68 -13.04
N ALA A 84 -3.04 1.64 -12.31
CA ALA A 84 -3.23 0.70 -11.21
C ALA A 84 -3.26 -0.76 -11.70
N LYS A 85 -3.93 -1.00 -12.84
CA LYS A 85 -3.96 -2.32 -13.48
C LYS A 85 -2.57 -2.75 -13.94
N TRP A 86 -1.84 -1.87 -14.63
CA TRP A 86 -0.46 -2.13 -15.08
C TRP A 86 0.48 -2.41 -13.92
N ARG A 87 0.36 -1.65 -12.83
CA ARG A 87 1.16 -1.80 -11.61
C ARG A 87 0.64 -2.87 -10.64
N ARG A 88 -0.45 -3.58 -10.97
CA ARG A 88 -1.09 -4.59 -10.11
C ARG A 88 -1.50 -4.07 -8.72
N ILE A 89 -1.78 -2.77 -8.59
CA ILE A 89 -2.23 -2.11 -7.36
C ILE A 89 -3.73 -1.79 -7.35
N GLY A 90 -4.50 -2.25 -8.34
CA GLY A 90 -5.94 -1.95 -8.45
C GLY A 90 -6.82 -2.52 -7.33
N LYS A 91 -6.30 -3.47 -6.54
CA LYS A 91 -6.97 -4.04 -5.35
C LYS A 91 -6.67 -3.29 -4.05
N PHE A 92 -5.73 -2.35 -4.08
CA PHE A 92 -5.26 -1.63 -2.90
C PHE A 92 -6.03 -0.33 -2.69
N VAL A 93 -5.92 0.24 -1.49
CA VAL A 93 -6.61 1.49 -1.15
C VAL A 93 -6.02 2.69 -1.91
N PRO A 94 -6.78 3.78 -2.15
CA PRO A 94 -6.18 5.01 -2.68
C PRO A 94 -5.07 5.53 -1.77
N GLY A 95 -3.98 6.03 -2.35
CA GLY A 95 -2.78 6.44 -1.61
C GLY A 95 -1.59 6.75 -2.52
N ILE A 96 -0.42 6.97 -1.93
CA ILE A 96 0.83 7.18 -2.67
C ILE A 96 1.57 5.85 -2.84
N TYR A 97 1.92 5.49 -4.06
CA TYR A 97 2.63 4.24 -4.38
C TYR A 97 3.92 4.51 -5.14
N ALA A 98 4.95 3.69 -4.95
CA ALA A 98 6.18 3.76 -5.71
C ALA A 98 6.02 3.13 -7.12
N VAL A 99 6.78 3.65 -8.10
CA VAL A 99 6.83 3.06 -9.45
C VAL A 99 7.71 1.81 -9.47
N ALA A 100 8.83 1.81 -8.75
CA ALA A 100 9.70 0.65 -8.56
C ALA A 100 10.21 0.61 -7.13
N VAL A 101 10.47 -0.60 -6.60
CA VAL A 101 10.88 -0.79 -5.20
C VAL A 101 12.07 -1.73 -5.14
N THR A 102 13.20 -1.23 -4.64
CA THR A 102 14.43 -2.01 -4.51
C THR A 102 14.64 -2.46 -3.09
N GLY A 103 14.69 -3.76 -2.89
CA GLY A 103 14.98 -4.38 -1.61
C GLY A 103 14.69 -5.87 -1.62
N GLU A 104 15.20 -6.55 -0.61
CA GLU A 104 14.97 -7.98 -0.42
C GLU A 104 14.38 -8.21 0.97
N LEU A 105 13.27 -8.95 1.02
CA LEU A 105 12.69 -9.39 2.28
C LEU A 105 13.57 -10.47 2.90
N ASN A 106 13.72 -10.44 4.22
CA ASN A 106 14.43 -11.50 4.91
C ASN A 106 13.69 -12.86 4.78
N ASP A 107 14.42 -13.97 4.97
CA ASP A 107 13.87 -15.32 4.77
C ASP A 107 12.71 -15.65 5.73
N SER A 108 12.72 -15.06 6.93
CA SER A 108 11.63 -15.22 7.89
C SER A 108 10.31 -14.64 7.34
N ILE A 109 10.37 -13.48 6.70
CA ILE A 109 9.22 -12.83 6.09
C ILE A 109 8.79 -13.58 4.83
N LYS A 110 9.75 -14.01 3.99
CA LYS A 110 9.44 -14.81 2.80
C LYS A 110 8.66 -16.06 3.17
N LYS A 111 9.15 -16.84 4.15
CA LYS A 111 8.47 -18.03 4.65
C LYS A 111 7.08 -17.72 5.20
N PHE A 112 6.93 -16.65 5.96
CA PHE A 112 5.63 -16.20 6.49
C PHE A 112 4.61 -15.89 5.38
N LEU A 113 5.06 -15.31 4.26
CA LEU A 113 4.21 -14.99 3.11
C LEU A 113 3.83 -16.25 2.33
N GLU A 114 4.79 -17.17 2.15
CA GLU A 114 4.57 -18.48 1.52
C GLU A 114 3.53 -19.31 2.29
N GLU A 115 3.66 -19.40 3.62
CA GLU A 115 2.70 -20.11 4.49
C GLU A 115 1.27 -19.55 4.38
N ARG A 116 1.14 -18.27 4.04
CA ARG A 116 -0.15 -17.58 3.86
C ARG A 116 -0.60 -17.49 2.41
N ASN A 117 0.15 -18.08 1.48
CA ASN A 117 -0.10 -18.03 0.04
C ASN A 117 -0.19 -16.59 -0.52
N ILE A 118 0.63 -15.69 0.02
CA ILE A 118 0.69 -14.29 -0.40
C ILE A 118 1.81 -14.12 -1.42
N SER A 119 1.46 -13.98 -2.70
CA SER A 119 2.43 -13.65 -3.73
C SER A 119 2.88 -12.19 -3.61
N TYR A 120 4.20 -11.97 -3.65
CA TYR A 120 4.81 -10.65 -3.78
C TYR A 120 5.74 -10.65 -5.00
N CYS A 121 5.74 -9.57 -5.78
CA CYS A 121 6.70 -9.36 -6.86
C CYS A 121 7.55 -8.14 -6.49
N VAL A 122 8.85 -8.35 -6.32
CA VAL A 122 9.80 -7.23 -6.33
C VAL A 122 9.93 -6.79 -7.79
N SER A 123 9.64 -5.51 -8.07
CA SER A 123 9.71 -4.92 -9.41
C SER A 123 10.75 -3.81 -9.44
#